data_AF-A0A2T4Y6Y0-F1
#
_entry.id   AF-A0A2T4Y6Y0-F1
#
_cell.length_a   1.000
_cell.length_b   1.000
_cell.length_c   1.000
_cell.angle_alpha   90.00
_cell.angle_beta   90.00
_cell.angle_gamma   90.00
#
_symmetry.space_group_name_H-M   'P 1'
#
loop_
_entity.id
_entity.type
_entity.pdbx_description
1 polymer ?
#
loop_
_entity_poly.entity_id
_entity_poly.type
_entity_poly.pdbx_seq_one_letter_code
_entity_poly.pdbx_strand_id
1 'polypeptide(L)'
;MGISIKNDEVEALARKLASKHGKGLTEIVHEALREKDEREAAEPTLWEKLAPIHAKLAAMPDSGLPADRAFYDELSGESREL
;
A
#
# COMPACT_ATOMS: atom_id res chain seq x y z
N MET A 1 2.89 29.41 -13.13
CA MET A 1 1.82 28.90 -14.01
C MET A 1 0.93 27.97 -13.19
N GLY A 2 -0.38 27.97 -13.42
CA GLY A 2 -1.33 27.28 -12.55
C GLY A 2 -2.37 26.48 -13.33
N ILE A 3 -2.94 25.48 -12.67
CA ILE A 3 -4.07 24.71 -13.19
C ILE A 3 -5.37 25.47 -12.88
N SER A 4 -6.29 25.52 -13.84
CA SER A 4 -7.64 26.06 -13.61
C SER A 4 -8.59 24.89 -13.38
N ILE A 5 -8.94 24.61 -12.11
CA ILE A 5 -9.96 23.61 -11.78
C ILE A 5 -11.32 24.30 -11.76
N LYS A 6 -12.23 23.91 -12.66
CA LYS A 6 -13.64 24.37 -12.67
C LYS A 6 -14.52 23.27 -12.07
N ASN A 7 -14.56 23.21 -10.74
CA ASN A 7 -15.37 22.26 -9.99
C ASN A 7 -15.79 22.88 -8.65
N ASP A 8 -17.11 23.03 -8.46
CA ASP A 8 -17.70 23.70 -7.30
C ASP A 8 -17.46 22.93 -6.00
N GLU A 9 -17.40 21.60 -6.05
CA GLU A 9 -17.10 20.76 -4.89
C GLU A 9 -15.66 20.96 -4.40
N VAL A 10 -14.71 21.05 -5.33
CA VAL A 10 -13.29 21.32 -5.00
C VAL A 10 -13.14 22.69 -4.38
N GLU A 11 -13.82 23.71 -4.92
CA GLU A 11 -13.80 25.05 -4.35
C GLU A 11 -14.41 25.09 -2.94
N ALA A 12 -15.55 24.43 -2.73
CA ALA A 12 -16.19 24.34 -1.42
C ALA A 12 -15.28 23.65 -0.38
N LEU A 13 -14.61 22.57 -0.76
CA LEU A 13 -13.62 21.87 0.07
C LEU A 13 -12.43 22.77 0.42
N ALA A 14 -11.84 23.43 -0.58
CA ALA A 14 -10.72 24.34 -0.37
C ALA A 14 -11.09 25.50 0.55
N ARG A 15 -12.27 26.10 0.38
CA ARG A 15 -12.77 27.17 1.26
C ARG A 15 -13.00 26.68 2.68
N LYS A 16 -13.57 25.49 2.86
CA LYS A 16 -13.79 24.89 4.18
C LYS A 16 -12.46 24.68 4.92
N LEU A 17 -11.45 24.13 4.24
CA LEU A 17 -10.12 23.91 4.82
C LEU A 17 -9.42 25.25 5.10
N ALA A 18 -9.48 26.21 4.16
CA ALA A 18 -8.92 27.55 4.35
C ALA A 18 -9.47 28.22 5.62
N SER A 19 -10.80 28.24 5.79
CA SER A 19 -11.45 28.80 6.97
C SER A 19 -11.09 28.06 8.26
N LYS A 20 -10.99 26.73 8.21
CA LYS A 20 -10.63 25.92 9.38
C LYS A 20 -9.18 26.17 9.83
N HIS A 21 -8.27 26.39 8.90
CA HIS A 21 -6.84 26.55 9.18
C HIS A 21 -6.39 28.02 9.22
N GLY A 22 -7.27 28.98 8.91
CA GLY A 22 -6.96 30.40 8.86
C GLY A 22 -5.99 30.79 7.74
N LYS A 23 -5.96 30.01 6.65
CA LYS A 23 -5.00 30.13 5.54
C LYS A 23 -5.65 30.56 4.25
N GLY A 24 -4.85 31.03 3.30
CA GLY A 24 -5.31 31.35 1.95
C GLY A 24 -5.71 30.09 1.15
N LEU A 25 -6.56 30.26 0.13
CA LEU A 25 -6.99 29.15 -0.74
C LEU A 25 -5.83 28.45 -1.45
N THR A 26 -4.88 29.21 -1.98
CA THR A 26 -3.72 28.63 -2.66
C THR A 26 -2.83 27.86 -1.69
N GLU A 27 -2.63 28.39 -0.48
CA GLU A 27 -1.80 27.77 0.54
C GLU A 27 -2.41 26.45 1.03
N ILE A 28 -3.72 26.43 1.29
CA ILE A 28 -4.37 25.21 1.77
C ILE A 28 -4.43 24.12 0.71
N VAL A 29 -4.59 24.49 -0.56
CA VAL A 29 -4.55 23.53 -1.67
C VAL A 29 -3.14 22.97 -1.83
N HIS A 30 -2.11 23.82 -1.73
CA HIS A 30 -0.73 23.36 -1.77
C HIS A 30 -0.41 22.40 -0.63
N GLU A 31 -0.81 22.72 0.61
CA GLU A 31 -0.60 21.83 1.76
C GLU A 31 -1.34 20.50 1.61
N ALA A 32 -2.61 20.52 1.20
CA ALA A 32 -3.40 19.31 1.03
C ALA A 32 -2.79 18.38 -0.04
N LEU A 33 -2.29 18.94 -1.14
CA LEU A 33 -1.61 18.17 -2.19
C LEU A 33 -0.28 17.60 -1.69
N ARG A 34 0.54 18.40 -1.00
CA ARG A 34 1.80 17.94 -0.43
C ARG A 34 1.59 16.81 0.57
N GLU A 35 0.65 16.96 1.51
CA GLU A 35 0.36 15.91 2.49
C GLU A 35 -0.12 14.62 1.83
N LYS A 36 -0.87 14.73 0.72
CA LYS A 36 -1.33 13.55 -0.02
C LYS A 36 -0.17 12.85 -0.72
N ASP A 37 0.70 13.61 -1.38
CA ASP A 37 1.91 13.10 -2.02
C ASP A 37 2.85 12.44 -1.02
N GLU A 38 3.11 13.09 0.12
CA GLU A 38 3.92 12.54 1.22
C GLU A 38 3.33 11.25 1.78
N ARG A 39 2.00 11.18 1.95
CA ARG A 39 1.32 9.96 2.41
C ARG A 39 1.43 8.82 1.41
N GLU A 40 1.34 9.10 0.11
CA GLU A 40 1.49 8.09 -0.93
C GLU A 40 2.95 7.63 -1.07
N ALA A 41 3.92 8.55 -0.96
CA ALA A 41 5.33 8.24 -0.96
C ALA A 41 5.78 7.48 0.30
N ALA A 42 5.17 7.76 1.45
CA ALA A 42 5.47 7.11 2.72
C ALA A 42 4.73 5.77 2.89
N GLU A 43 3.78 5.43 2.03
CA GLU A 43 3.12 4.13 2.11
C GLU A 43 4.10 3.03 1.66
N PRO A 44 4.50 2.11 2.57
CA PRO A 44 5.46 1.09 2.19
C PRO A 44 4.87 0.24 1.07
N THR A 45 5.69 -0.04 0.07
CA THR A 45 5.37 -0.91 -1.04
C THR A 45 4.97 -2.30 -0.53
N LEU A 46 4.25 -3.07 -1.35
CA LEU A 46 3.91 -4.45 -1.01
C LEU A 46 5.16 -5.27 -0.64
N TRP A 47 6.28 -5.04 -1.34
CA TRP A 47 7.56 -5.71 -1.07
C TRP A 47 8.15 -5.33 0.28
N GLU A 48 8.10 -4.06 0.66
CA GLU A 48 8.55 -3.61 1.99
C GLU A 48 7.66 -4.16 3.10
N LYS A 49 6.34 -4.24 2.86
CA LYS A 49 5.38 -4.89 3.78
C LYS A 49 5.69 -6.38 3.94
N LEU A 50 6.12 -7.08 2.88
CA LEU A 50 6.43 -8.51 2.88
C LEU A 50 7.85 -8.86 3.36
N ALA A 51 8.81 -7.94 3.27
CA ALA A 51 10.19 -8.13 3.69
C ALA A 51 10.36 -8.78 5.08
N PRO A 52 9.64 -8.37 6.16
CA PRO A 52 9.78 -9.02 7.46
C PRO A 52 9.29 -10.48 7.48
N ILE A 53 8.31 -10.84 6.64
CA ILE A 53 7.82 -12.21 6.52
C ILE A 53 8.86 -13.06 5.80
N HIS A 54 9.40 -12.56 4.68
CA HIS A 54 10.48 -13.23 3.95
C HIS A 54 11.72 -13.44 4.83
N ALA A 55 12.10 -12.44 5.62
CA ALA A 55 13.22 -12.56 6.55
C ALA A 55 12.99 -13.64 7.61
N LYS A 56 11.77 -13.75 8.16
CA LYS A 56 11.41 -14.81 9.10
C LYS A 56 11.48 -16.19 8.46
N LEU A 57 10.96 -16.35 7.24
CA LEU A 57 11.01 -17.62 6.52
C LEU A 57 12.45 -18.03 6.19
N ALA A 58 13.27 -17.10 5.70
CA ALA A 58 14.67 -17.38 5.38
C ALA A 58 15.54 -17.72 6.60
N ALA A 59 15.14 -17.28 7.80
CA ALA A 59 15.82 -17.60 9.05
C ALA A 59 15.41 -18.96 9.63
N MET A 60 14.37 -19.61 9.09
CA MET A 60 13.96 -20.93 9.56
C MET A 60 14.95 -21.99 9.04
N PRO A 61 15.33 -22.97 9.87
CA PRO A 61 16.14 -24.09 9.41
C PRO A 61 15.35 -24.92 8.41
N ASP A 62 16.05 -25.50 7.43
CA ASP A 62 15.50 -26.50 6.51
C ASP A 62 15.28 -27.83 7.26
N SER A 63 14.33 -27.82 8.20
CA SER A 63 14.02 -28.93 9.10
C SER A 63 12.79 -29.73 8.65
N GLY A 64 12.21 -29.39 7.51
CA GLY A 64 11.08 -30.11 6.91
C GLY A 64 11.50 -31.41 6.24
N LEU A 65 10.59 -32.37 6.16
CA LEU A 65 10.73 -33.51 5.25
C LEU A 65 10.83 -32.98 3.81
N PRO A 66 11.56 -33.67 2.91
CA PRO A 66 11.60 -33.30 1.50
C PRO A 66 10.17 -33.18 0.98
N ALA A 67 9.82 -32.01 0.43
CA ALA A 67 8.58 -31.83 -0.32
C ALA A 67 8.74 -32.53 -1.67
N ASP A 68 8.75 -33.86 -1.64
CA ASP A 68 8.91 -34.69 -2.80
C ASP A 68 7.59 -34.83 -3.56
N ARG A 69 7.62 -35.57 -4.66
CA ARG A 69 6.44 -35.78 -5.50
C ARG A 69 5.30 -36.43 -4.72
N ALA A 70 5.59 -37.38 -3.81
CA ALA A 70 4.55 -38.05 -3.05
C ALA A 70 3.83 -37.09 -2.09
N PHE A 71 4.57 -36.14 -1.49
CA PHE A 71 3.97 -35.05 -0.70
C PHE A 71 3.01 -34.19 -1.52
N TYR A 72 3.39 -33.81 -2.75
CA TYR A 72 2.52 -33.01 -3.61
C TYR A 72 1.33 -33.79 -4.17
N ASP A 73 1.51 -35.08 -4.49
CA ASP A 73 0.44 -35.96 -4.95
C ASP A 73 -0.63 -36.16 -3.84
N GLU A 74 -0.24 -36.24 -2.56
CA GLU A 74 -1.16 -36.25 -1.42
C GLU A 74 -1.90 -34.90 -1.26
N LEU A 75 -1.18 -33.78 -1.38
CA LEU A 75 -1.74 -32.43 -1.22
C LEU A 75 -2.74 -32.06 -2.32
N SER A 76 -2.50 -32.51 -3.55
CA SER A 76 -3.37 -32.26 -4.71
C SER A 76 -4.58 -33.21 -4.79
N GLY A 77 -4.61 -34.26 -3.97
CA GLY A 77 -5.60 -35.33 -4.06
C GLY A 77 -5.36 -36.30 -5.23
N GLU A 78 -4.18 -36.25 -5.85
CA GLU A 78 -3.72 -37.21 -6.87
C GLU A 78 -3.00 -38.41 -6.24
N SER A 79 -3.49 -38.92 -5.11
CA SER A 79 -2.99 -40.16 -4.51
C SER A 79 -3.18 -41.30 -5.52
N ARG A 80 -2.09 -41.77 -6.14
CA ARG A 80 -2.11 -43.01 -6.93
C ARG A 80 -2.33 -44.18 -5.98
N GLU A 81 -3.59 -44.54 -5.77
CA GLU A 81 -3.94 -45.84 -5.21
C GLU A 81 -3.45 -46.92 -6.19
N LEU A 82 -2.55 -47.78 -5.73
CA LEU A 82 -2.10 -49.00 -6.40
C LEU A 82 -2.96 -50.18 -5.97
#